data_AF-A0A8J8GCK1-F1
#
_entry.id   AF-A0A8J8GCK1-F1
#
_cell.length_a   1.000
_cell.length_b   1.000
_cell.length_c   1.000
_cell.angle_alpha   90.00
_cell.angle_beta   90.00
_cell.angle_gamma   90.00
#
_symmetry.space_group_name_H-M   'P 1'
#
loop_
_entity.id
_entity.type
_entity.pdbx_description
1 polymer ?
#
loop_
_entity_poly.entity_id
_entity_poly.type
_entity_poly.pdbx_seq_one_letter_code
_entity_poly.pdbx_strand_id
1 'polypeptide(L)'
;MPLNEHHQLTIIQDILTNHQLDCCGTTAECQQVERLIQSLLEKQVDENIKNTLLDVYNYCQHGQYTKDLNEHIHQNQENLSLWIDNINKYNNLT
;
A
#
# COMPACT_ATOMS: atom_id res chain seq x y z
N MET A 1 19.26 0.68 -9.77
CA MET A 1 18.71 -0.63 -10.18
C MET A 1 17.25 -0.41 -10.54
N PRO A 2 16.72 -1.03 -11.61
CA PRO A 2 15.28 -0.98 -11.86
C PRO A 2 14.56 -1.70 -10.71
N LEU A 3 13.58 -1.05 -10.09
CA LEU A 3 12.70 -1.76 -9.16
C LEU A 3 11.88 -2.78 -9.96
N ASN A 4 12.07 -4.06 -9.63
CA ASN A 4 11.18 -5.12 -10.11
C ASN A 4 9.87 -5.10 -9.32
N GLU A 5 8.83 -5.74 -9.84
CA GLU A 5 7.49 -5.79 -9.22
C GLU A 5 7.55 -6.24 -7.75
N HIS A 6 8.27 -7.32 -7.48
CA HIS A 6 8.45 -7.86 -6.14
C HIS A 6 8.99 -6.80 -5.16
N HIS A 7 10.05 -6.07 -5.54
CA HIS A 7 10.62 -5.02 -4.69
C HIS A 7 9.64 -3.85 -4.49
N GLN A 8 8.85 -3.49 -5.51
CA GLN A 8 7.82 -2.46 -5.35
C GLN A 8 6.74 -2.90 -4.35
N LEU A 9 6.30 -4.16 -4.42
CA LEU A 9 5.34 -4.75 -3.50
C LEU A 9 5.89 -4.86 -2.07
N THR A 10 7.16 -5.22 -1.90
CA THR A 10 7.82 -5.23 -0.59
C THR A 10 7.83 -3.84 0.03
N ILE A 11 8.19 -2.80 -0.72
CA ILE A 11 8.17 -1.43 -0.19
C ILE A 11 6.75 -0.99 0.21
N ILE A 12 5.74 -1.31 -0.60
CA ILE A 12 4.35 -1.02 -0.24
C ILE A 12 3.99 -1.74 1.05
N GLN A 13 4.29 -3.03 1.15
CA GLN A 13 4.04 -3.83 2.35
C GLN A 13 4.69 -3.22 3.59
N ASP A 14 5.98 -2.87 3.52
CA ASP A 14 6.73 -2.29 4.64
C ASP A 14 6.09 -0.98 5.12
N ILE A 15 5.69 -0.10 4.20
CA ILE A 15 5.02 1.17 4.55
C ILE A 15 3.67 0.90 5.23
N LEU A 16 2.85 -0.01 4.69
CA LEU A 16 1.56 -0.35 5.29
C LEU A 16 1.72 -1.00 6.66
N THR A 17 2.74 -1.85 6.84
CA THR A 17 3.07 -2.44 8.13
C THR A 17 3.49 -1.37 9.13
N ASN A 18 4.27 -0.36 8.73
CA ASN A 18 4.59 0.77 9.62
C ASN A 18 3.33 1.56 10.00
N HIS A 19 2.44 1.86 9.04
CA HIS A 19 1.16 2.51 9.34
C HIS A 19 0.33 1.69 10.32
N GLN A 20 0.29 0.38 10.17
CA GLN A 20 -0.42 -0.53 11.07
C GLN A 20 0.19 -0.53 12.48
N LEU A 21 1.50 -0.75 12.60
CA LEU A 21 2.19 -0.93 13.89
C LEU A 21 2.28 0.37 14.68
N ASP A 22 2.64 1.46 14.02
CA ASP A 22 2.85 2.75 14.68
C ASP A 22 1.52 3.53 14.82
N CYS A 23 0.45 3.10 14.13
CA CYS A 23 -0.82 3.85 13.99
C CYS A 23 -0.60 5.30 13.49
N CYS A 24 0.50 5.53 12.79
CA CYS A 24 0.97 6.84 12.34
C CYS A 24 1.58 6.73 10.96
N GLY A 25 1.62 7.86 10.24
CA GLY A 25 2.22 7.90 8.92
C GLY A 25 2.39 9.32 8.41
N THR A 26 2.96 9.46 7.22
CA THR A 26 3.21 10.74 6.58
C THR A 26 2.58 10.82 5.20
N THR A 27 2.26 12.04 4.77
CA THR A 27 1.79 12.29 3.40
C THR A 27 2.81 11.86 2.34
N ALA A 28 4.10 11.93 2.67
CA ALA A 28 5.19 11.46 1.80
C ALA A 28 5.15 9.95 1.58
N GLU A 29 4.83 9.16 2.61
CA GLU A 29 4.64 7.71 2.49
C GLU A 29 3.43 7.36 1.62
N CYS A 30 2.29 8.04 1.80
CA CYS A 30 1.13 7.85 0.94
C CYS A 30 1.46 8.17 -0.53
N GLN A 31 2.20 9.25 -0.79
CA GLN A 31 2.66 9.60 -2.14
C GLN A 31 3.62 8.56 -2.72
N GLN A 32 4.50 8.00 -1.89
CA GLN A 32 5.43 6.95 -2.30
C GLN A 32 4.65 5.70 -2.73
N VAL A 33 3.68 5.27 -1.92
CA VAL A 33 2.82 4.12 -2.21
C VAL A 33 2.04 4.32 -3.51
N GLU A 34 1.45 5.50 -3.73
CA GLU A 34 0.74 5.80 -4.98
C GLU A 34 1.63 5.67 -6.22
N ARG A 35 2.86 6.21 -6.17
CA ARG A 35 3.80 6.10 -7.30
C ARG A 35 4.19 4.66 -7.59
N LEU A 36 4.37 3.85 -6.56
CA LEU A 36 4.70 2.43 -6.72
C LEU A 36 3.52 1.68 -7.33
N ILE A 37 2.30 1.92 -6.86
CA ILE A 37 1.09 1.29 -7.39
C ILE A 37 0.85 1.70 -8.85
N GLN A 38 0.97 2.98 -9.19
CA GLN A 38 0.84 3.44 -10.58
C GLN A 38 1.85 2.73 -11.49
N SER A 39 3.12 2.64 -11.07
CA SER A 39 4.15 1.93 -11.82
C SER A 39 3.87 0.42 -11.97
N LEU A 40 3.23 -0.20 -10.97
CA LEU A 40 2.81 -1.60 -11.03
C LEU A 40 1.63 -1.80 -11.99
N LEU A 41 0.63 -0.94 -11.94
CA LEU A 41 -0.55 -1.01 -12.81
C LEU A 41 -0.19 -0.83 -14.30
N GLU A 42 0.84 -0.03 -14.60
CA GLU A 42 1.38 0.09 -15.96
C GLU A 42 1.99 -1.22 -16.51
N LYS A 43 2.42 -2.14 -15.63
CA LYS A 43 3.13 -3.38 -15.99
C LYS A 43 2.23 -4.61 -16.17
N GLN A 44 0.89 -4.45 -16.16
CA GLN A 44 -0.08 -5.56 -16.21
C GLN A 44 0.14 -6.60 -15.09
N VAL A 45 -0.05 -6.16 -13.85
CA VAL A 45 -0.08 -7.06 -12.67
C VAL A 45 -1.27 -8.02 -12.69
N ASP A 46 -1.12 -9.14 -11.99
CA ASP A 46 -2.17 -10.14 -11.83
C ASP A 46 -3.45 -9.54 -11.23
N GLU A 47 -4.62 -9.93 -11.74
CA GLU A 47 -5.92 -9.39 -11.30
C GLU A 47 -6.19 -9.67 -9.81
N ASN A 48 -5.61 -10.73 -9.24
CA ASN A 48 -5.75 -11.06 -7.81
C ASN A 48 -5.14 -9.98 -6.91
N ILE A 49 -3.98 -9.42 -7.29
CA ILE A 49 -3.31 -8.38 -6.50
C ILE A 49 -3.81 -6.98 -6.86
N LYS A 50 -4.23 -6.78 -8.12
CA LYS A 50 -4.69 -5.51 -8.66
C LYS A 50 -5.79 -4.83 -7.83
N ASN A 51 -6.78 -5.59 -7.37
CA ASN A 51 -7.84 -5.04 -6.51
C ASN A 51 -7.29 -4.51 -5.18
N THR A 52 -6.39 -5.26 -4.54
CA THR A 52 -5.71 -4.81 -3.32
C THR A 52 -4.91 -3.53 -3.58
N LEU A 53 -4.19 -3.44 -4.70
CA LEU A 53 -3.44 -2.24 -5.05
C LEU A 53 -4.34 -1.03 -5.27
N LEU A 54 -5.51 -1.21 -5.90
CA LEU A 54 -6.47 -0.11 -6.09
C LEU A 54 -7.07 0.37 -4.75
N ASP A 55 -7.36 -0.55 -3.83
CA ASP A 55 -7.85 -0.19 -2.49
C ASP A 55 -6.80 0.57 -1.70
N VAL A 56 -5.55 0.09 -1.71
CA VAL A 56 -4.41 0.77 -1.07
C VAL A 56 -4.15 2.15 -1.71
N TYR A 57 -4.28 2.27 -3.03
CA TYR A 57 -4.17 3.54 -3.74
C TYR A 57 -5.22 4.53 -3.23
N ASN A 58 -6.49 4.10 -3.16
CA ASN A 58 -7.58 4.95 -2.66
C ASN A 58 -7.35 5.33 -1.19
N TYR A 59 -6.89 4.39 -0.36
CA TYR A 59 -6.53 4.67 1.03
C TYR A 59 -5.45 5.76 1.14
N CYS A 60 -4.39 5.67 0.35
CA CYS A 60 -3.31 6.65 0.32
C CYS A 60 -3.78 8.00 -0.23
N GLN A 61 -4.66 8.00 -1.24
CA GLN A 61 -5.24 9.22 -1.78
C GLN A 61 -6.03 9.96 -0.70
N HIS A 62 -6.93 9.29 0.01
CA HIS A 62 -7.67 9.90 1.13
C HIS A 62 -6.74 10.35 2.26
N GLY A 63 -5.71 9.55 2.57
CA GLY A 63 -4.70 9.87 3.57
C GLY A 63 -3.90 11.14 3.29
N GLN A 64 -3.72 11.52 2.03
CA GLN A 64 -3.04 12.77 1.67
C GLN A 64 -3.87 14.03 1.90
N TYR A 65 -5.20 13.91 1.81
CA TYR A 65 -6.12 15.05 1.88
C TYR A 65 -6.88 15.14 3.21
N THR A 66 -6.78 14.14 4.08
CA THR A 66 -7.32 14.21 5.43
C THR A 66 -6.55 15.22 6.28
N LYS A 67 -7.26 15.84 7.23
CA LYS A 67 -6.66 16.74 8.22
C LYS A 67 -5.90 15.97 9.30
N ASP A 68 -6.27 14.72 9.53
CA ASP A 68 -5.67 13.85 10.53
C ASP A 68 -5.40 12.48 9.90
N LEU A 69 -4.12 12.26 9.53
CA LEU A 69 -3.67 11.03 8.92
C LEU A 69 -3.59 9.88 9.94
N ASN A 70 -3.28 10.18 11.20
CA ASN A 70 -3.21 9.16 12.23
C ASN A 70 -4.59 8.60 12.54
N GLU A 71 -5.61 9.46 12.60
CA GLU A 71 -7.01 9.02 12.74
C GLU A 71 -7.46 8.19 11.52
N HIS A 72 -7.09 8.62 10.30
CA HIS A 72 -7.36 7.85 9.08
C HIS A 72 -6.70 6.47 9.10
N ILE A 73 -5.45 6.38 9.56
CA ILE A 73 -4.74 5.10 9.75
C ILE A 73 -5.45 4.23 10.79
N HIS A 74 -5.81 4.82 11.94
CA HIS A 74 -6.52 4.11 13.01
C HIS A 74 -7.86 3.53 12.54
N GLN A 75 -8.63 4.29 11.75
CA GLN A 75 -9.90 3.83 11.19
C GLN A 75 -9.77 2.74 10.11
N ASN A 76 -8.57 2.55 9.54
CA ASN A 76 -8.30 1.59 8.46
C ASN A 76 -7.48 0.38 8.92
N GLN A 77 -7.32 0.13 10.22
CA GLN A 77 -6.49 -0.96 10.75
C GLN A 77 -6.86 -2.36 10.23
N GLU A 78 -8.16 -2.66 10.15
CA GLU A 78 -8.62 -3.94 9.58
C GLU A 78 -8.28 -4.05 8.08
N ASN A 79 -8.44 -2.94 7.35
CA ASN A 79 -8.10 -2.88 5.93
C ASN A 79 -6.58 -3.03 5.71
N LEU A 80 -5.76 -2.34 6.51
CA LEU A 80 -4.29 -2.47 6.48
C LEU A 80 -3.87 -3.92 6.70
N SER A 81 -4.47 -4.60 7.68
CA SER A 81 -4.22 -6.02 7.95
C SER A 81 -4.52 -6.90 6.74
N LEU A 82 -5.70 -6.71 6.13
CA LEU A 82 -6.12 -7.45 4.94
C LEU A 82 -5.19 -7.22 3.74
N TRP A 83 -4.80 -5.96 3.49
CA TRP A 83 -3.95 -5.61 2.36
C TRP A 83 -2.54 -6.15 2.52
N ILE A 84 -1.96 -6.06 3.73
CA ILE A 84 -0.65 -6.64 4.05
C ILE A 84 -0.68 -8.15 3.80
N ASP A 85 -1.71 -8.86 4.26
CA ASP A 85 -1.84 -10.30 4.07
C ASP A 85 -1.98 -10.68 2.59
N ASN A 86 -2.78 -9.92 1.83
CA ASN A 86 -2.94 -10.14 0.38
C ASN A 86 -1.63 -9.93 -0.38
N ILE A 87 -0.88 -8.87 -0.07
CA ILE A 87 0.43 -8.58 -0.68
C ILE A 87 1.44 -9.67 -0.30
N ASN A 88 1.49 -10.06 0.97
CA ASN A 88 2.36 -11.12 1.47
C ASN A 88 2.08 -12.45 0.76
N LYS A 89 0.80 -12.82 0.65
CA LYS A 89 0.39 -14.05 -0.04
C LYS A 89 0.82 -14.04 -1.50
N TYR A 90 0.65 -12.94 -2.22
CA TYR A 90 1.07 -12.82 -3.61
C TYR A 90 2.60 -12.88 -3.77
N ASN A 91 3.35 -12.16 -2.93
CA ASN A 91 4.81 -12.15 -2.93
C ASN A 91 5.43 -13.53 -2.64
N ASN A 92 4.75 -14.40 -1.88
CA ASN A 92 5.21 -15.76 -1.60
C ASN A 92 4.83 -16.77 -2.71
N LEU A 93 3.96 -16.39 -3.66
CA LEU A 93 3.51 -17.24 -4.77
C LEU A 93 4.29 -17.00 -6.07
N THR A 94 5.04 -15.91 -6.17
CA THR A 94 5.79 -15.46 -7.36
C THR A 94 7.29 -15.45 -7.12
#